data_AF-A0A930NJU8-F1
#
_entry.id   AF-A0A930NJU8-F1
#
_cell.length_a   1.000
_cell.length_b   1.000
_cell.length_c   1.000
_cell.angle_alpha   90.00
_cell.angle_beta   90.00
_cell.angle_gamma   90.00
#
_symmetry.space_group_name_H-M   'P 1'
#
loop_
_entity.id
_entity.type
_entity.pdbx_description
1 polymer ?
#
loop_
_entity_poly.entity_id
_entity_poly.type
_entity_poly.pdbx_seq_one_letter_code
_entity_poly.pdbx_strand_id
1 'polypeptide(L)'
;NIISYKYVSKKDISSAFNTITFVKYKGFNFFVENSSEGKFILRPLEEAMKYFKDFPRHGYDPIYEAMEEEISDIWEERRPIEGFKFDVEPIVYLKKDGVWLKEPRE
;
A
#
# COMPACT_ATOMS: atom_id res chain seq x y z
N ASN A 1 8.35 38.10 -1.99
CA ASN A 1 8.00 36.74 -2.47
C ASN A 1 6.54 36.72 -2.87
N ILE A 2 6.27 36.68 -4.18
CA ILE A 2 4.92 36.52 -4.71
C ILE A 2 4.64 35.02 -4.72
N ILE A 3 3.68 34.58 -3.92
CA ILE A 3 3.20 33.19 -3.95
C ILE A 3 2.33 33.07 -5.21
N SER A 4 2.73 32.24 -6.17
CA SER A 4 1.89 31.91 -7.31
C SER A 4 1.13 30.62 -7.02
N TYR A 5 -0.18 30.64 -7.27
CA TYR A 5 -1.01 29.44 -7.20
C TYR A 5 -1.13 28.84 -8.61
N LYS A 6 -0.83 27.55 -8.76
CA LYS A 6 -1.09 26.81 -9.99
C LYS A 6 -2.55 26.35 -9.98
N TYR A 7 -3.33 26.74 -11.00
CA TYR A 7 -4.65 26.15 -11.22
C TYR A 7 -4.46 24.70 -11.70
N VAL A 8 -5.10 23.75 -11.02
CA VAL A 8 -5.07 22.32 -11.33
C VAL A 8 -6.52 21.87 -11.50
N SER A 9 -6.87 21.31 -12.65
CA SER A 9 -8.22 20.76 -12.87
C SER A 9 -8.31 19.35 -12.29
N LYS A 10 -9.53 18.85 -12.00
CA LYS A 10 -9.73 17.48 -11.48
C LYS A 10 -9.05 16.42 -12.38
N LYS A 11 -9.02 16.65 -13.70
CA LYS A 11 -8.39 15.74 -14.68
C LYS A 11 -6.86 15.70 -14.58
N ASP A 12 -6.26 16.70 -13.94
CA ASP A 12 -4.81 16.81 -13.75
C ASP A 12 -4.35 16.18 -12.42
N ILE A 13 -5.28 15.70 -11.60
CA ILE A 13 -5.02 15.05 -10.30
C ILE A 13 -5.09 13.54 -10.50
N SER A 14 -3.96 12.84 -10.34
CA SER A 14 -3.90 11.38 -10.39
C SER A 14 -4.38 10.71 -9.10
N SER A 15 -4.19 11.37 -7.95
CA SER A 15 -4.65 10.95 -6.63
C SER A 15 -4.60 12.14 -5.67
N ALA A 16 -5.55 12.22 -4.74
CA ALA A 16 -5.56 13.19 -3.64
C ALA A 16 -5.48 12.51 -2.27
N PHE A 17 -4.84 11.33 -2.22
CA PHE A 17 -4.68 10.51 -1.03
C PHE A 17 -3.21 10.29 -0.69
N ASN A 18 -2.93 10.22 0.61
CA ASN A 18 -1.80 9.44 1.09
C ASN A 18 -2.21 7.97 1.10
N THR A 19 -1.46 7.13 0.40
CA THR A 19 -1.73 5.69 0.31
C THR A 19 -0.66 4.90 1.04
N ILE A 20 -1.10 3.84 1.72
CA ILE A 20 -0.22 2.80 2.26
C ILE A 20 -0.65 1.48 1.65
N THR A 21 0.27 0.81 0.97
CA THR A 21 0.01 -0.48 0.33
C THR A 21 0.39 -1.62 1.26
N PHE A 22 -0.50 -2.60 1.35
CA PHE A 22 -0.29 -3.83 2.10
C PHE A 22 -0.55 -5.04 1.19
N VAL A 23 0.03 -6.16 1.59
CA VAL A 23 -0.18 -7.45 0.92
C VAL A 23 -0.44 -8.57 1.90
N LYS A 24 -1.06 -9.63 1.41
CA LYS A 24 -1.10 -10.92 2.09
C LYS A 24 -0.11 -11.88 1.44
N TYR A 25 0.96 -12.18 2.15
CA TYR A 25 2.03 -13.09 1.76
C TYR A 25 2.09 -14.26 2.75
N LYS A 26 2.09 -15.50 2.24
CA LYS A 26 2.09 -16.73 3.07
C LYS A 26 0.97 -16.76 4.13
N GLY A 27 -0.17 -16.13 3.84
CA GLY A 27 -1.33 -16.06 4.74
C GLY A 27 -1.28 -14.95 5.79
N PHE A 28 -0.19 -14.16 5.86
CA PHE A 28 -0.05 -13.06 6.81
C PHE A 28 0.04 -11.71 6.10
N ASN A 29 -0.28 -10.65 6.83
CA ASN A 29 -0.27 -9.29 6.30
C ASN A 29 1.13 -8.66 6.44
N PHE A 30 1.56 -7.97 5.39
CA PHE A 30 2.82 -7.25 5.32
C PHE A 30 2.59 -5.84 4.77
N PHE A 31 3.39 -4.89 5.24
CA PHE A 31 3.53 -3.57 4.63
C PHE A 31 4.46 -3.66 3.42
N VAL A 32 4.12 -2.99 2.32
CA VAL A 32 5.00 -2.87 1.13
C VAL A 32 5.91 -1.67 1.29
N GLU A 33 7.20 -1.91 1.46
CA GLU A 33 8.21 -0.85 1.49
C GLU A 33 8.57 -0.38 0.08
N ASN A 34 8.64 -1.30 -0.87
CA ASN A 34 8.88 -0.99 -2.27
C ASN A 34 8.32 -2.09 -3.19
N SER A 35 8.04 -1.75 -4.43
CA SER A 35 7.64 -2.71 -5.46
C SER A 35 8.14 -2.30 -6.84
N SER A 36 8.63 -3.26 -7.62
CA SER A 36 9.04 -3.05 -9.01
C SER A 36 8.87 -4.33 -9.80
N GLU A 37 8.32 -4.23 -11.02
CA GLU A 37 8.23 -5.36 -11.97
C GLU A 37 7.68 -6.65 -11.36
N GLY A 38 6.59 -6.56 -10.58
CA GLY A 38 5.96 -7.72 -9.93
C GLY A 38 6.72 -8.27 -8.72
N LYS A 39 7.78 -7.60 -8.27
CA LYS A 39 8.53 -7.93 -7.04
C LYS A 39 8.18 -6.94 -5.93
N PHE A 40 8.11 -7.44 -4.71
CA PHE A 40 7.77 -6.66 -3.53
C PHE A 40 8.85 -6.82 -2.46
N ILE A 41 9.24 -5.69 -1.86
CA ILE A 41 10.01 -5.62 -0.62
C ILE A 41 9.03 -5.38 0.52
N LEU A 42 8.99 -6.32 1.45
CA LEU A 42 7.94 -6.42 2.46
C LEU A 42 8.49 -6.29 3.88
N ARG A 43 7.74 -5.60 4.74
CA ARG A 43 7.96 -5.56 6.19
C ARG A 43 6.84 -6.34 6.89
N PRO A 44 7.18 -7.31 7.76
CA PRO A 44 6.16 -8.10 8.45
C PRO A 44 5.39 -7.24 9.44
N LEU A 45 4.08 -7.47 9.53
CA LEU A 45 3.30 -6.98 10.66
C LEU A 45 3.45 -7.91 11.87
N GLU A 46 2.94 -7.48 13.01
CA GLU A 46 3.15 -8.15 14.30
C GLU A 46 2.80 -9.65 14.30
N GLU A 47 1.71 -10.03 13.63
CA GLU A 47 1.30 -11.43 13.52
C GLU A 47 2.32 -12.27 12.74
N ALA A 48 2.81 -11.75 11.61
CA ALA A 48 3.86 -12.40 10.82
C ALA A 48 5.16 -12.52 11.63
N MET A 49 5.59 -11.44 12.30
CA MET A 49 6.80 -11.45 13.14
C MET A 49 6.71 -12.53 14.23
N LYS A 50 5.56 -12.64 14.90
CA LYS A 50 5.32 -13.67 15.93
C LYS A 50 5.35 -15.08 15.35
N TYR A 51 4.69 -15.30 14.21
CA TYR A 51 4.62 -16.61 13.58
C TYR A 51 5.98 -17.10 13.08
N PHE A 52 6.71 -16.24 12.37
CA PHE A 52 8.05 -16.54 11.86
C PHE A 52 9.14 -16.46 12.93
N LYS A 53 8.81 -15.94 14.13
CA LYS A 53 9.75 -15.66 15.22
C LYS A 53 10.89 -14.74 14.78
N ASP A 54 10.56 -13.79 13.91
CA ASP A 54 11.50 -12.89 13.26
C ASP A 54 11.16 -11.45 13.64
N PHE A 55 11.90 -10.93 14.63
CA PHE A 55 11.63 -9.65 15.26
C PHE A 55 12.79 -8.67 15.00
N PRO A 56 12.49 -7.36 14.91
CA PRO A 56 13.51 -6.33 14.92
C PRO A 56 14.44 -6.46 16.13
N ARG A 57 15.74 -6.28 15.90
CA ARG A 57 16.78 -6.22 16.93
C ARG A 57 17.83 -5.22 16.50
N HIS A 58 18.77 -4.88 17.40
CA HIS A 58 19.75 -3.85 17.12
C HIS A 58 20.53 -4.12 15.81
N GLY A 59 20.36 -3.24 14.83
CA GLY A 59 20.99 -3.34 13.50
C GLY A 59 20.33 -4.35 12.55
N TYR A 60 19.15 -4.86 12.87
CA TYR A 60 18.42 -5.81 12.03
C TYR A 60 16.91 -5.54 12.09
N ASP A 61 16.36 -5.17 10.94
CA ASP A 61 14.92 -5.14 10.73
C ASP A 61 14.55 -6.22 9.71
N PRO A 62 13.58 -7.11 10.00
CA PRO A 62 13.11 -8.11 9.06
C PRO A 62 12.65 -7.51 7.72
N ILE A 63 13.13 -8.09 6.62
CA ILE A 63 12.75 -7.76 5.25
C ILE A 63 12.51 -9.05 4.50
N TYR A 64 11.44 -9.08 3.70
CA TYR A 64 11.08 -10.21 2.87
C TYR A 64 10.97 -9.76 1.42
N GLU A 65 11.34 -10.64 0.50
CA GLU A 65 11.08 -10.48 -0.93
C GLU A 65 9.97 -11.44 -1.33
N ALA A 66 9.02 -10.96 -2.12
CA ALA A 66 7.94 -11.78 -2.66
C ALA A 66 7.69 -11.41 -4.13
N MET A 67 7.36 -12.43 -4.92
CA MET A 67 6.83 -12.26 -6.27
C MET A 67 5.31 -12.09 -6.22
N GLU A 68 4.74 -11.40 -7.20
CA GLU A 68 3.30 -11.15 -7.29
C GLU A 68 2.47 -12.44 -7.23
N GLU A 69 2.97 -13.54 -7.80
CA GLU A 69 2.30 -14.84 -7.82
C GLU A 69 2.17 -15.45 -6.41
N GLU A 70 3.02 -15.04 -5.46
CA GLU A 70 2.97 -15.48 -4.06
C GLU A 70 2.01 -14.63 -3.22
N ILE A 71 1.53 -13.51 -3.76
CA ILE A 71 0.64 -12.57 -3.07
C ILE A 71 -0.82 -12.89 -3.37
N SER A 72 -1.60 -13.20 -2.33
CA SER A 72 -3.04 -13.46 -2.50
C SER A 72 -3.84 -12.17 -2.59
N ASP A 73 -3.52 -11.20 -1.72
CA ASP A 73 -4.28 -9.95 -1.57
C ASP A 73 -3.32 -8.77 -1.65
N ILE A 74 -3.73 -7.70 -2.33
CA ILE A 74 -3.07 -6.40 -2.37
C ILE A 74 -4.16 -5.36 -2.09
N TRP A 75 -3.97 -4.50 -1.10
CA TRP A 75 -4.89 -3.41 -0.81
C TRP A 75 -4.15 -2.15 -0.40
N GLU A 76 -4.85 -1.03 -0.52
CA GLU A 76 -4.38 0.27 -0.08
C GLU A 76 -5.26 0.79 1.03
N GLU A 77 -4.64 1.26 2.10
CA GLU A 77 -5.28 2.17 3.04
C GLU A 77 -5.08 3.60 2.55
N ARG A 78 -6.18 4.32 2.33
CA ARG A 78 -6.19 5.66 1.75
C ARG A 78 -6.61 6.69 2.80
N ARG A 79 -5.81 7.74 2.95
CA ARG A 79 -6.14 8.90 3.80
C ARG A 79 -6.21 10.15 2.95
N PRO A 80 -7.34 10.91 2.98
CA PRO A 80 -7.43 12.18 2.28
C PRO A 80 -6.31 13.12 2.70
N ILE A 81 -5.74 13.86 1.74
CA ILE A 81 -4.82 14.95 2.04
C ILE A 81 -5.57 16.04 2.84
N GLU A 82 -4.93 16.62 3.85
CA GLU A 82 -5.52 17.67 4.67
C GLU A 82 -6.04 18.84 3.80
N GLY A 83 -7.28 19.26 4.03
CA GLY A 83 -7.97 20.29 3.24
C GLY A 83 -8.80 19.77 2.07
N PHE A 84 -8.65 18.49 1.68
CA PHE A 84 -9.50 17.83 0.70
C PHE A 84 -10.53 16.95 1.41
N LYS A 85 -11.82 17.30 1.28
CA LYS A 85 -12.93 16.52 1.83
C LYS A 85 -13.70 15.87 0.68
N PHE A 86 -13.45 14.58 0.46
CA PHE A 86 -14.31 13.70 -0.34
C PHE A 86 -14.58 12.44 0.46
N ASP A 87 -15.77 11.87 0.24
CA ASP A 87 -16.20 10.63 0.88
C ASP A 87 -15.57 9.46 0.13
N VAL A 88 -14.57 8.81 0.73
CA VAL A 88 -13.76 7.79 0.04
C VAL A 88 -13.63 6.57 0.91
N GLU A 89 -13.72 5.42 0.25
CA GLU A 89 -13.51 4.13 0.89
C GLU A 89 -12.08 4.04 1.43
N PRO A 90 -11.89 3.91 2.75
CA PRO A 90 -10.58 4.00 3.38
C PRO A 90 -9.68 2.82 3.06
N ILE A 91 -10.24 1.71 2.56
CA ILE A 91 -9.53 0.48 2.24
C ILE A 91 -9.97 0.03 0.85
N VAL A 92 -9.05 -0.02 -0.11
CA VAL A 92 -9.33 -0.40 -1.49
C VAL A 92 -8.50 -1.62 -1.86
N TYR A 93 -9.16 -2.72 -2.23
CA TYR A 93 -8.48 -3.91 -2.73
C TYR A 93 -8.15 -3.75 -4.21
N LEU A 94 -6.88 -3.97 -4.55
CA LEU A 94 -6.38 -4.05 -5.93
C LEU A 94 -6.35 -5.50 -6.41
N LYS A 95 -6.00 -6.42 -5.51
CA LYS A 95 -6.02 -7.87 -5.72
C LYS A 95 -6.66 -8.52 -4.50
N LYS A 96 -7.53 -9.49 -4.70
CA LYS A 96 -8.18 -10.22 -3.60
C LYS A 96 -8.35 -11.68 -3.97
N ASP A 97 -7.97 -12.57 -3.07
CA ASP A 97 -8.05 -14.03 -3.27
C ASP A 97 -7.38 -14.48 -4.59
N GLY A 98 -6.26 -13.85 -4.94
CA GLY A 98 -5.49 -14.13 -6.15
C GLY A 98 -5.95 -13.40 -7.40
N VAL A 99 -7.07 -12.67 -7.37
CA VAL A 99 -7.69 -12.04 -8.54
C VAL A 99 -7.52 -10.52 -8.53
N TRP A 100 -7.02 -9.95 -9.63
CA TRP A 100 -6.94 -8.51 -9.82
C TRP A 100 -8.33 -7.89 -10.01
N LEU A 101 -8.62 -6.87 -9.21
CA LEU A 101 -9.82 -6.07 -9.28
C LEU A 101 -9.55 -4.85 -10.16
N LYS A 102 -10.50 -4.49 -11.01
CA LYS A 102 -10.46 -3.19 -11.70
C LYS A 102 -10.79 -2.13 -10.65
N GLU A 103 -9.97 -1.09 -10.54
CA GLU A 103 -10.31 0.03 -9.67
C GLU A 103 -11.72 0.55 -10.02
N PRO A 104 -12.54 0.92 -9.02
CA PRO A 104 -13.75 1.68 -9.27
C PRO A 104 -13.34 2.95 -10.01
N ARG A 105 -13.81 3.12 -11.25
CA ARG A 105 -13.56 4.34 -12.01
C ARG A 105 -14.21 5.50 -11.24
N GLU A 106 -13.41 6.54 -10.95
CA GLU A 106 -13.90 7.83 -10.44
C GLU A 106 -14.86 8.55 -11.40
#